data_AF-A0A9X3AF34-F1
#
_entry.id   AF-A0A9X3AF34-F1
#
_cell.length_a   1.000
_cell.length_b   1.000
_cell.length_c   1.000
_cell.angle_alpha   90.00
_cell.angle_beta   90.00
_cell.angle_gamma   90.00
#
_symmetry.space_group_name_H-M   'P 1'
#
loop_
_entity.id
_entity.type
_entity.pdbx_description
1 polymer ?
#
loop_
_entity_poly.entity_id
_entity_poly.type
_entity_poly.pdbx_seq_one_letter_code
_entity_poly.pdbx_strand_id
1 'polypeptide(L)'
;MTAADHHPEKHRETTMPPVTEHDITALAQQRWATAHDPRLAEVMTSLVRHLHEFAREVRLSEDEWAAAVRWLQRTGDISDEKREEFILASDVLGLSMLVVQMNHQFDPAATPATVLGPFHIDDSPHLAFGADMSDGVEGAPLYVHGFVRDLDGKPVAGAVLDVWQADADGAYESQLDVDEARLRGKYTTREDGSYLVRTIAPLGYAIPMDGPVGDLIGRTDISYFRPAHIHFLIDVPGHRRLITHLFQEGAEYLDSDVVFGTKPELVVPFTSAEAGPTPDGGESAVPFLKARYDFVLQRVDHEL
;
A
#
# COMPACT_ATOMS: atom_id res chain seq x y z
N MET A 1 -7.67 83.64 19.96
CA MET A 1 -7.79 82.20 20.24
C MET A 1 -8.66 81.59 19.16
N THR A 2 -8.04 80.84 18.24
CA THR A 2 -8.58 79.65 17.55
C THR A 2 -7.51 79.24 16.55
N ALA A 3 -6.66 78.31 16.98
CA ALA A 3 -5.63 77.70 16.14
C ALA A 3 -6.32 76.85 15.07
N ALA A 4 -5.82 76.96 13.84
CA ALA A 4 -6.20 76.10 12.74
C ALA A 4 -5.67 74.68 13.01
N ASP A 5 -6.58 73.73 13.16
CA ASP A 5 -6.26 72.31 13.25
C ASP A 5 -6.22 71.74 11.83
N HIS A 6 -5.05 71.81 11.20
CA HIS A 6 -4.77 71.12 9.94
C HIS A 6 -4.28 69.70 10.30
N HIS A 7 -5.20 68.75 10.35
CA HIS A 7 -4.86 67.33 10.38
C HIS A 7 -4.41 66.92 8.96
N PRO A 8 -3.15 66.50 8.74
CA PRO A 8 -2.80 65.90 7.47
C PRO A 8 -3.40 64.50 7.43
N GLU A 9 -4.38 64.28 6.55
CA GLU A 9 -4.80 62.95 6.16
C GLU A 9 -3.58 62.24 5.55
N LYS A 10 -2.95 61.37 6.34
CA LYS A 10 -2.02 60.37 5.81
C LYS A 10 -2.84 59.37 5.03
N HIS A 11 -3.09 59.64 3.76
CA HIS A 11 -3.34 58.61 2.77
C HIS A 11 -2.12 57.69 2.75
N ARG A 12 -2.15 56.65 3.60
CA ARG A 12 -1.28 55.48 3.42
C ARG A 12 -1.81 54.78 2.19
N GLU A 13 -1.28 55.16 1.04
CA GLU A 13 -1.32 54.34 -0.16
C GLU A 13 -0.72 52.99 0.21
N THR A 14 -1.59 52.05 0.57
CA THR A 14 -1.19 50.72 1.01
C THR A 14 -1.10 49.88 -0.26
N THR A 15 -0.20 50.25 -1.17
CA THR A 15 0.06 49.46 -2.37
C THR A 15 0.79 48.21 -1.91
N MET A 16 0.08 47.08 -1.86
CA MET A 16 0.72 45.78 -1.65
C MET A 16 1.79 45.60 -2.73
N PRO A 17 3.06 45.32 -2.36
CA PRO A 17 4.09 45.07 -3.35
C PRO A 17 3.68 43.87 -4.24
N PRO A 18 4.09 43.87 -5.52
CA PRO A 18 3.76 42.78 -6.43
C PRO A 18 4.39 41.48 -5.91
N VAL A 19 3.65 40.38 -6.02
CA VAL A 19 4.15 39.04 -5.73
C VAL A 19 5.16 38.65 -6.82
N THR A 20 6.31 38.14 -6.42
CA THR A 20 7.41 37.73 -7.30
C THR A 20 7.68 36.24 -7.18
N GLU A 21 8.46 35.70 -8.13
CA GLU A 21 8.95 34.31 -8.06
C GLU A 21 9.68 34.00 -6.74
N HIS A 22 10.40 34.98 -6.17
CA HIS A 22 11.19 34.79 -4.97
C HIS A 22 10.36 34.86 -3.67
N ASP A 23 9.31 35.69 -3.62
CA ASP A 23 8.51 35.90 -2.39
C ASP A 23 7.26 35.01 -2.30
N ILE A 24 6.76 34.47 -3.43
CA ILE A 24 5.48 33.77 -3.46
C ILE A 24 5.43 32.54 -2.55
N THR A 25 6.54 31.81 -2.38
CA THR A 25 6.60 30.66 -1.46
C THR A 25 6.39 31.10 -0.03
N ALA A 26 7.11 32.12 0.43
CA ALA A 26 7.00 32.61 1.81
C ALA A 26 5.58 33.16 2.08
N LEU A 27 5.00 33.87 1.10
CA LEU A 27 3.63 34.38 1.21
C LEU A 27 2.60 33.25 1.29
N ALA A 28 2.73 32.21 0.46
CA ALA A 28 1.83 31.06 0.48
C ALA A 28 1.96 30.28 1.80
N GLN A 29 3.18 30.03 2.28
CA GLN A 29 3.44 29.40 3.56
C GLN A 29 2.84 30.18 4.73
N GLN A 30 2.98 31.52 4.75
CA GLN A 30 2.38 32.36 5.77
C GLN A 30 0.85 32.18 5.83
N ARG A 31 0.19 32.03 4.67
CA ARG A 31 -1.26 31.80 4.60
C ARG A 31 -1.63 30.43 5.14
N TRP A 32 -0.95 29.36 4.72
CA TRP A 32 -1.21 28.00 5.22
C TRP A 32 -0.90 27.84 6.72
N ALA A 33 0.07 28.58 7.24
CA ALA A 33 0.38 28.61 8.67
C ALA A 33 -0.75 29.20 9.54
N THR A 34 -1.78 29.81 8.96
CA THR A 34 -2.96 30.28 9.71
C THR A 34 -4.01 29.20 9.98
N ALA A 35 -3.80 27.96 9.51
CA ALA A 35 -4.70 26.85 9.77
C ALA A 35 -4.92 26.64 11.29
N HIS A 36 -6.17 26.39 11.69
CA HIS A 36 -6.55 26.23 13.10
C HIS A 36 -6.00 24.94 13.73
N ASP A 37 -5.78 23.91 12.92
CA ASP A 37 -5.10 22.68 13.32
C ASP A 37 -3.58 22.86 13.13
N PRO A 38 -2.77 22.78 14.21
CA PRO A 38 -1.33 22.90 14.12
C PRO A 38 -0.68 21.87 13.18
N ARG A 39 -1.20 20.64 13.12
CA ARG A 39 -0.68 19.60 12.24
C ARG A 39 -0.98 19.90 10.78
N LEU A 40 -2.18 20.39 10.49
CA LEU A 40 -2.53 20.83 9.13
C LEU A 40 -1.64 21.99 8.68
N ALA A 41 -1.39 22.97 9.56
CA ALA A 41 -0.49 24.08 9.29
C ALA A 41 0.93 23.59 8.92
N GLU A 42 1.46 22.64 9.70
CA GLU A 42 2.78 22.04 9.46
C GLU A 42 2.84 21.31 8.10
N VAL A 43 1.89 20.41 7.84
CA VAL A 43 1.83 19.60 6.62
C VAL A 43 1.73 20.50 5.38
N MET A 44 0.79 21.43 5.36
CA MET A 44 0.56 22.28 4.19
C MET A 44 1.70 23.27 3.94
N THR A 45 2.30 23.80 4.99
CA THR A 45 3.46 24.69 4.88
C THR A 45 4.67 23.96 4.29
N SER A 46 4.87 22.68 4.64
CA SER A 46 5.92 21.84 4.07
C SER A 46 5.62 21.47 2.61
N LEU A 47 4.39 21.05 2.31
CA LEU A 47 3.96 20.71 0.95
C LEU A 47 4.17 21.87 -0.02
N VAL A 48 3.73 23.08 0.35
CA VAL A 48 3.89 24.27 -0.49
C VAL A 48 5.35 24.58 -0.76
N ARG A 49 6.22 24.44 0.25
CA ARG A 49 7.65 24.65 0.08
C ARG A 49 8.22 23.70 -0.97
N HIS A 50 8.02 22.40 -0.79
CA HIS A 50 8.55 21.38 -1.69
C HIS A 50 7.95 21.46 -3.11
N LEU A 51 6.66 21.77 -3.24
CA LEU A 51 6.02 21.95 -4.54
C LEU A 51 6.62 23.13 -5.32
N HIS A 52 6.85 24.27 -4.65
CA HIS A 52 7.46 25.44 -5.28
C HIS A 52 8.97 25.23 -5.55
N GLU A 53 9.67 24.49 -4.69
CA GLU A 53 11.07 24.09 -4.93
C GLU A 53 11.17 23.21 -6.18
N PHE A 54 10.34 22.18 -6.30
CA PHE A 54 10.26 21.34 -7.50
C PHE A 54 10.00 22.16 -8.77
N ALA A 55 8.99 23.04 -8.76
CA ALA A 55 8.64 23.84 -9.93
C ALA A 55 9.79 24.74 -10.39
N ARG A 56 10.56 25.31 -9.45
CA ARG A 56 11.75 26.12 -9.76
C ARG A 56 12.92 25.27 -10.25
N GLU A 57 13.16 24.12 -9.61
CA GLU A 57 14.24 23.20 -9.95
C GLU A 57 14.17 22.77 -11.41
N VAL A 58 12.99 22.34 -11.87
CA VAL A 58 12.77 21.88 -13.25
C VAL A 58 12.43 23.01 -14.22
N ARG A 59 12.24 24.24 -13.71
CA ARG A 59 11.72 25.39 -14.47
C ARG A 59 10.40 25.06 -15.20
N LEU A 60 9.44 24.55 -14.45
CA LEU A 60 8.17 24.05 -14.96
C LEU A 60 7.48 25.09 -15.87
N SER A 61 7.24 24.72 -17.12
CA SER A 61 6.56 25.57 -18.10
C SER A 61 5.03 25.58 -17.91
N GLU A 62 4.37 26.56 -18.51
CA GLU A 62 2.89 26.65 -18.49
C GLU A 62 2.24 25.43 -19.15
N ASP A 63 2.84 24.91 -20.23
CA ASP A 63 2.34 23.73 -20.95
C ASP A 63 2.50 22.45 -20.11
N GLU A 64 3.63 22.27 -19.43
CA GLU A 64 3.87 21.14 -18.52
C GLU A 64 2.95 21.22 -17.30
N TRP A 65 2.77 22.41 -16.72
CA TRP A 65 1.81 22.63 -15.63
C TRP A 65 0.38 22.29 -16.08
N ALA A 66 -0.05 22.78 -17.25
CA ALA A 66 -1.38 22.49 -17.77
C ALA A 66 -1.56 20.98 -18.07
N ALA A 67 -0.50 20.30 -18.51
CA ALA A 67 -0.49 18.85 -18.68
C ALA A 67 -0.63 18.11 -17.33
N ALA A 68 0.09 18.54 -16.29
CA ALA A 68 -0.03 17.97 -14.95
C ALA A 68 -1.44 18.17 -14.35
N VAL A 69 -2.05 19.34 -14.52
CA VAL A 69 -3.42 19.60 -14.07
C VAL A 69 -4.43 18.69 -14.79
N ARG A 70 -4.30 18.51 -16.12
CA ARG A 70 -5.13 17.56 -16.87
C ARG A 70 -4.91 16.12 -16.43
N TRP A 71 -3.68 15.75 -16.11
CA TRP A 71 -3.35 14.42 -15.60
C TRP A 71 -4.06 14.18 -14.26
N LEU A 72 -3.94 15.10 -13.30
CA LEU A 72 -4.62 15.02 -12.00
C LEU A 72 -6.15 14.94 -12.13
N GLN A 73 -6.73 15.72 -13.04
CA GLN A 73 -8.16 15.67 -13.31
C GLN A 73 -8.57 14.28 -13.83
N ARG A 74 -7.86 13.74 -14.84
CA ARG A 74 -8.14 12.41 -15.38
C ARG A 74 -7.98 11.30 -14.34
N THR A 75 -6.99 11.42 -13.45
CA THR A 75 -6.78 10.48 -12.34
C THR A 75 -8.00 10.44 -11.42
N GLY A 76 -8.54 11.62 -11.08
CA GLY A 76 -9.80 11.72 -10.35
C GLY A 76 -11.02 11.19 -11.10
N ASP A 77 -11.17 11.53 -12.39
CA ASP A 77 -12.34 11.18 -13.21
C ASP A 77 -12.54 9.66 -13.37
N ILE A 78 -11.47 8.87 -13.33
CA ILE A 78 -11.53 7.40 -13.46
C ILE A 78 -11.52 6.66 -12.12
N SER A 79 -11.37 7.38 -11.00
CA SER A 79 -11.34 6.75 -9.69
C SER A 79 -12.78 6.53 -9.18
N ASP A 80 -13.07 5.32 -8.70
CA ASP A 80 -14.35 4.88 -8.17
C ASP A 80 -14.17 3.84 -7.05
N GLU A 81 -15.27 3.21 -6.59
CA GLU A 81 -15.24 2.24 -5.49
C GLU A 81 -14.38 0.99 -5.78
N LYS A 82 -14.07 0.69 -7.04
CA LYS A 82 -13.26 -0.47 -7.47
C LYS A 82 -11.87 -0.07 -7.97
N ARG A 83 -11.68 1.19 -8.37
CA ARG A 83 -10.44 1.72 -8.94
C ARG A 83 -9.99 2.98 -8.22
N GLU A 84 -8.85 2.92 -7.54
CA GLU A 84 -8.24 4.06 -6.86
C GLU A 84 -6.97 4.52 -7.59
N GLU A 85 -7.11 5.29 -8.68
CA GLU A 85 -5.97 5.69 -9.52
C GLU A 85 -5.00 6.63 -8.78
N PHE A 86 -5.48 7.43 -7.81
CA PHE A 86 -4.59 8.22 -6.94
C PHE A 86 -3.75 7.36 -6.00
N ILE A 87 -4.28 6.23 -5.51
CA ILE A 87 -3.48 5.26 -4.75
C ILE A 87 -2.44 4.63 -5.66
N LEU A 88 -2.83 4.21 -6.87
CA LEU A 88 -1.89 3.66 -7.84
C LEU A 88 -0.78 4.66 -8.21
N ALA A 89 -1.12 5.95 -8.34
CA ALA A 89 -0.14 7.02 -8.55
C ALA A 89 0.84 7.14 -7.37
N SER A 90 0.33 7.07 -6.13
CA SER A 90 1.16 7.05 -4.92
C SER A 90 2.08 5.82 -4.88
N ASP A 91 1.59 4.66 -5.33
CA ASP A 91 2.34 3.40 -5.36
C ASP A 91 3.52 3.48 -6.34
N VAL A 92 3.29 3.88 -7.59
CA VAL A 92 4.35 3.93 -8.61
C VAL A 92 5.36 5.06 -8.40
N LEU A 93 5.00 6.09 -7.63
CA LEU A 93 5.92 7.14 -7.17
C LEU A 93 6.69 6.72 -5.90
N GLY A 94 6.41 5.54 -5.34
CA GLY A 94 7.02 5.04 -4.11
C GLY A 94 6.55 5.72 -2.82
N LEU A 95 5.59 6.64 -2.91
CA LEU A 95 5.08 7.37 -1.75
C LEU A 95 4.35 6.44 -0.78
N SER A 96 3.55 5.50 -1.28
CA SER A 96 2.84 4.55 -0.42
C SER A 96 3.80 3.71 0.42
N MET A 97 4.85 3.16 -0.20
CA MET A 97 5.88 2.41 0.52
C MET A 97 6.69 3.28 1.48
N LEU A 98 6.99 4.54 1.12
CA LEU A 98 7.65 5.47 2.04
C LEU A 98 6.79 5.74 3.28
N VAL A 99 5.48 5.98 3.11
CA VAL A 99 4.54 6.17 4.21
C VAL A 99 4.48 4.91 5.10
N VAL A 100 4.43 3.72 4.50
CA VAL A 100 4.49 2.46 5.27
C VAL A 100 5.76 2.39 6.09
N GLN A 101 6.93 2.64 5.49
CA GLN A 101 8.22 2.56 6.19
C GLN A 101 8.36 3.59 7.33
N MET A 102 7.79 4.79 7.20
CA MET A 102 7.82 5.80 8.26
C MET A 102 6.91 5.46 9.44
N ASN A 103 5.77 4.81 9.20
CA ASN A 103 4.74 4.58 10.21
C ASN A 103 4.75 3.15 10.80
N HIS A 104 5.35 2.20 10.09
CA HIS A 104 5.51 0.80 10.51
C HIS A 104 6.98 0.45 10.74
N GLN A 105 7.67 1.32 11.48
CA GLN A 105 8.99 1.01 12.03
C GLN A 105 8.82 -0.05 13.11
N PHE A 106 8.92 -1.31 12.70
CA PHE A 106 8.94 -2.45 13.61
C PHE A 106 10.38 -2.73 14.07
N ASP A 107 10.49 -3.50 15.16
CA ASP A 107 11.74 -4.14 15.53
C ASP A 107 12.30 -4.93 14.32
N PRO A 108 13.61 -4.87 14.02
CA PRO A 108 14.19 -5.60 12.90
C PRO A 108 13.96 -7.12 12.91
N ALA A 109 13.64 -7.71 14.07
CA ALA A 109 13.28 -9.12 14.19
C ALA A 109 11.79 -9.41 13.90
N ALA A 110 10.93 -8.38 13.81
CA ALA A 110 9.54 -8.52 13.40
C ALA A 110 9.45 -8.73 11.87
N THR A 111 8.36 -9.34 11.41
CA THR A 111 8.08 -9.41 9.98
C THR A 111 7.87 -7.99 9.43
N PRO A 112 8.57 -7.61 8.34
CA PRO A 112 8.45 -6.25 7.82
C PRO A 112 7.10 -6.00 7.16
N ALA A 113 6.56 -4.80 7.34
CA ALA A 113 5.36 -4.35 6.63
C ALA A 113 5.64 -4.00 5.16
N THR A 114 4.60 -4.07 4.33
CA THR A 114 4.57 -3.51 2.97
C THR A 114 3.19 -2.89 2.69
N VAL A 115 2.98 -2.31 1.51
CA VAL A 115 1.74 -1.62 1.13
C VAL A 115 0.53 -2.55 1.18
N LEU A 116 -0.66 -2.01 1.49
CA LEU A 116 -1.91 -2.76 1.38
C LEU A 116 -2.24 -3.11 -0.08
N GLY A 117 -1.96 -2.18 -0.99
CA GLY A 117 -2.43 -2.24 -2.38
C GLY A 117 -3.92 -1.92 -2.50
N PRO A 118 -4.43 -1.71 -3.73
CA PRO A 118 -5.79 -1.22 -3.97
C PRO A 118 -6.86 -2.32 -3.98
N PHE A 119 -6.48 -3.60 -3.82
CA PHE A 119 -7.38 -4.74 -4.04
C PHE A 119 -7.84 -5.45 -2.76
N HIS A 120 -7.56 -4.87 -1.58
CA HIS A 120 -8.15 -5.37 -0.34
C HIS A 120 -9.65 -5.03 -0.33
N ILE A 121 -10.48 -6.03 -0.05
CA ILE A 121 -11.93 -5.89 0.11
C ILE A 121 -12.25 -6.29 1.54
N ASP A 122 -12.96 -5.42 2.25
CA ASP A 122 -13.44 -5.73 3.60
C ASP A 122 -14.37 -6.95 3.62
N ASP A 123 -14.62 -7.50 4.81
CA ASP A 123 -15.55 -8.63 4.99
C ASP A 123 -15.21 -9.92 4.21
N SER A 124 -13.92 -10.19 4.02
CA SER A 124 -13.27 -11.50 4.26
C SER A 124 -14.17 -12.67 4.74
N PRO A 125 -14.59 -13.69 3.95
CA PRO A 125 -15.23 -14.87 4.54
C PRO A 125 -14.31 -15.54 5.56
N HIS A 126 -14.87 -15.94 6.71
CA HIS A 126 -14.12 -16.69 7.72
C HIS A 126 -14.00 -18.16 7.33
N LEU A 127 -12.76 -18.64 7.25
CA LEU A 127 -12.42 -19.99 6.81
C LEU A 127 -11.79 -20.79 7.95
N ALA A 128 -12.11 -22.09 7.98
CA ALA A 128 -11.50 -23.02 8.94
C ALA A 128 -10.01 -23.24 8.61
N PHE A 129 -9.26 -23.76 9.57
CA PHE A 129 -7.84 -24.11 9.37
C PHE A 129 -7.66 -25.05 8.17
N GLY A 130 -6.92 -24.60 7.14
CA GLY A 130 -6.69 -25.37 5.91
C GLY A 130 -7.87 -25.44 4.95
N ALA A 131 -8.99 -24.76 5.23
CA ALA A 131 -10.05 -24.63 4.25
C ALA A 131 -9.55 -23.85 3.02
N ASP A 132 -10.06 -24.20 1.84
CA ASP A 132 -9.57 -23.69 0.57
C ASP A 132 -10.26 -22.37 0.20
N MET A 133 -9.51 -21.26 0.14
CA MET A 133 -10.05 -19.96 -0.27
C MET A 133 -10.18 -19.80 -1.80
N SER A 134 -9.66 -20.76 -2.58
CA SER A 134 -9.84 -20.75 -4.03
C SER A 134 -11.21 -21.23 -4.47
N ASP A 135 -11.92 -21.98 -3.62
CA ASP A 135 -13.26 -22.53 -3.88
C ASP A 135 -13.49 -23.05 -5.31
N GLY A 136 -12.51 -23.79 -5.84
CA GLY A 136 -12.58 -24.41 -7.17
C GLY A 136 -12.07 -23.56 -8.34
N VAL A 137 -11.52 -22.37 -8.08
CA VAL A 137 -10.74 -21.63 -9.09
C VAL A 137 -9.55 -22.46 -9.56
N GLU A 138 -9.36 -22.53 -10.88
CA GLU A 138 -8.29 -23.30 -11.49
C GLU A 138 -6.91 -22.71 -11.15
N GLY A 139 -5.97 -23.58 -10.79
CA GLY A 139 -4.60 -23.22 -10.49
C GLY A 139 -3.85 -24.35 -9.79
N ALA A 140 -2.53 -24.21 -9.66
CA ALA A 140 -1.73 -25.17 -8.90
C ALA A 140 -2.05 -25.04 -7.40
N PRO A 141 -2.55 -26.09 -6.71
CA PRO A 141 -2.87 -25.99 -5.30
C PRO A 141 -1.65 -25.58 -4.46
N LEU A 142 -1.84 -24.68 -3.51
CA LEU A 142 -0.80 -24.12 -2.67
C LEU A 142 -1.24 -24.13 -1.21
N TYR A 143 -0.36 -24.63 -0.35
CA TYR A 143 -0.52 -24.59 1.10
C TYR A 143 0.53 -23.64 1.69
N VAL A 144 0.06 -22.52 2.25
CA VAL A 144 0.90 -21.56 2.97
C VAL A 144 0.72 -21.77 4.46
N HIS A 145 1.79 -22.09 5.18
CA HIS A 145 1.68 -22.51 6.57
C HIS A 145 2.88 -22.12 7.42
N GLY A 146 2.66 -22.09 8.73
CA GLY A 146 3.71 -21.82 9.71
C GLY A 146 3.13 -21.37 11.04
N PHE A 147 3.86 -20.52 11.75
CA PHE A 147 3.48 -20.00 13.06
C PHE A 147 3.44 -18.47 13.06
N VAL A 148 2.48 -17.91 13.80
CA VAL A 148 2.53 -16.51 14.22
C VAL A 148 3.09 -16.46 15.64
N ARG A 149 4.13 -15.67 15.86
CA ARG A 149 4.83 -15.52 17.13
C ARG A 149 5.02 -14.05 17.49
N ASP A 150 5.28 -13.75 18.75
CA ASP A 150 5.76 -12.43 19.16
C ASP A 150 7.30 -12.34 19.11
N LEU A 151 7.84 -11.16 19.43
CA LEU A 151 9.29 -10.92 19.49
C LEU A 151 10.02 -11.74 20.57
N ASP A 152 9.30 -12.27 21.58
CA ASP A 152 9.86 -13.21 22.56
C ASP A 152 9.88 -14.66 22.04
N GLY A 153 9.36 -14.90 20.83
CA GLY A 153 9.20 -16.22 20.23
C GLY A 153 8.00 -17.02 20.77
N LYS A 154 7.12 -16.40 21.56
CA LYS A 154 5.91 -17.05 22.09
C LYS A 154 4.85 -17.16 20.99
N PRO A 155 4.07 -18.25 20.97
CA PRO A 155 2.99 -18.39 20.00
C PRO A 155 1.90 -17.33 20.24
N VAL A 156 1.38 -16.77 19.15
CA VAL A 156 0.28 -15.81 19.17
C VAL A 156 -1.00 -16.51 18.72
N ALA A 157 -1.82 -16.92 19.67
CA ALA A 157 -3.11 -17.56 19.44
C ALA A 157 -4.21 -16.55 19.12
N GLY A 158 -5.17 -16.94 18.28
CA GLY A 158 -6.34 -16.12 17.94
C GLY A 158 -6.03 -14.92 17.03
N ALA A 159 -4.85 -14.86 16.43
CA ALA A 159 -4.56 -13.85 15.42
C ALA A 159 -5.36 -14.14 14.15
N VAL A 160 -5.98 -13.10 13.60
CA VAL A 160 -6.74 -13.18 12.35
C VAL A 160 -5.80 -12.82 11.21
N LEU A 161 -5.66 -13.72 10.24
CA LEU A 161 -4.97 -13.50 8.98
C LEU A 161 -6.04 -13.27 7.91
N ASP A 162 -6.24 -12.03 7.50
CA ASP A 162 -7.01 -11.67 6.30
C ASP A 162 -6.09 -11.76 5.09
N VAL A 163 -6.41 -12.65 4.16
CA VAL A 163 -5.54 -13.05 3.06
C VAL A 163 -6.26 -12.80 1.74
N TRP A 164 -5.56 -12.25 0.76
CA TRP A 164 -6.08 -12.07 -0.60
C TRP A 164 -4.95 -12.14 -1.63
N GLN A 165 -5.28 -12.49 -2.88
CA GLN A 165 -4.32 -12.61 -3.97
C GLN A 165 -4.98 -12.50 -5.35
N ALA A 166 -4.14 -12.35 -6.37
CA ALA A 166 -4.54 -12.61 -7.75
C ALA A 166 -4.69 -14.12 -8.03
N ASP A 167 -5.45 -14.45 -9.07
CA ASP A 167 -5.56 -15.81 -9.58
C ASP A 167 -4.38 -16.23 -10.48
N ALA A 168 -4.50 -17.40 -11.11
CA ALA A 168 -3.49 -17.96 -12.00
C ALA A 168 -3.33 -17.19 -13.33
N ASP A 169 -4.23 -16.24 -13.62
CA ASP A 169 -4.17 -15.33 -14.77
C ASP A 169 -3.76 -13.91 -14.36
N GLY A 170 -3.53 -13.66 -13.06
CA GLY A 170 -3.10 -12.38 -12.54
C GLY A 170 -4.23 -11.38 -12.25
N ALA A 171 -5.48 -11.85 -12.10
CA ALA A 171 -6.63 -10.99 -11.81
C ALA A 171 -7.12 -11.12 -10.36
N TYR A 172 -7.53 -10.00 -9.75
CA TYR A 172 -8.26 -9.97 -8.47
C TYR A 172 -9.77 -9.98 -8.70
N GLU A 173 -10.53 -10.37 -7.67
CA GLU A 173 -12.00 -10.34 -7.64
C GLU A 173 -12.57 -9.01 -8.14
N SER A 174 -12.04 -7.87 -7.70
CA SER A 174 -12.55 -6.55 -8.08
C SER A 174 -12.44 -6.23 -9.58
N GLN A 175 -11.61 -6.97 -10.31
CA GLN A 175 -11.37 -6.82 -11.74
C GLN A 175 -12.20 -7.78 -12.58
N LEU A 176 -12.93 -8.70 -11.94
CA LEU A 176 -13.73 -9.74 -12.57
C LEU A 176 -15.22 -9.46 -12.36
N ASP A 177 -16.04 -9.98 -13.27
CA ASP A 177 -17.51 -9.94 -13.15
C ASP A 177 -17.97 -11.19 -12.38
N VAL A 178 -17.78 -11.18 -11.06
CA VAL A 178 -18.12 -12.28 -10.15
C VAL A 178 -18.91 -11.77 -8.94
N ASP A 179 -19.89 -12.57 -8.50
CA ASP A 179 -20.81 -12.21 -7.40
C ASP A 179 -20.35 -12.72 -6.02
N GLU A 180 -19.36 -13.62 -5.98
CA GLU A 180 -18.89 -14.31 -4.77
C GLU A 180 -17.44 -13.95 -4.44
N ALA A 181 -17.11 -14.01 -3.15
CA ALA A 181 -15.75 -13.81 -2.66
C ALA A 181 -14.79 -14.80 -3.32
N ARG A 182 -13.72 -14.32 -3.94
CA ARG A 182 -12.78 -15.16 -4.71
C ARG A 182 -11.35 -14.91 -4.26
N LEU A 183 -10.65 -15.98 -3.87
CA LEU A 183 -9.23 -15.95 -3.48
C LEU A 183 -8.94 -14.96 -2.33
N ARG A 184 -9.91 -14.78 -1.45
CA ARG A 184 -9.77 -14.05 -0.20
C ARG A 184 -10.43 -14.79 0.96
N GLY A 185 -9.86 -14.65 2.15
CA GLY A 185 -10.38 -15.34 3.33
C GLY A 185 -9.68 -14.94 4.62
N LYS A 186 -10.42 -15.04 5.72
CA LYS A 186 -9.94 -14.82 7.09
C LYS A 186 -9.71 -16.14 7.79
N TYR A 187 -8.44 -16.41 8.13
CA TYR A 187 -8.03 -17.56 8.92
C TYR A 187 -7.68 -17.12 10.34
N THR A 188 -7.73 -18.04 11.30
CA THR A 188 -7.38 -17.75 12.69
C THR A 188 -6.31 -18.71 13.19
N THR A 189 -5.27 -18.18 13.84
CA THR A 189 -4.22 -19.01 14.44
C THR A 189 -4.78 -19.88 15.57
N ARG A 190 -4.26 -21.10 15.67
CA ARG A 190 -4.57 -22.03 16.76
C ARG A 190 -3.87 -21.62 18.06
N GLU A 191 -4.14 -22.34 19.14
CA GLU A 191 -3.54 -22.10 20.46
C GLU A 191 -2.00 -22.15 20.47
N ASP A 192 -1.41 -22.96 19.59
CA ASP A 192 0.04 -23.06 19.41
C ASP A 192 0.61 -22.01 18.43
N GLY A 193 -0.22 -21.05 18.01
CA GLY A 193 0.14 -20.01 17.04
C GLY A 193 0.19 -20.51 15.59
N SER A 194 -0.13 -21.78 15.31
CA SER A 194 -0.09 -22.31 13.94
C SER A 194 -1.20 -21.74 13.07
N TYR A 195 -0.90 -21.52 11.79
CA TYR A 195 -1.87 -21.17 10.76
C TYR A 195 -1.67 -22.05 9.52
N LEU A 196 -2.73 -22.17 8.72
CA LEU A 196 -2.70 -22.85 7.43
C LEU A 196 -3.74 -22.24 6.50
N VAL A 197 -3.24 -21.67 5.41
CA VAL A 197 -4.02 -21.15 4.28
C VAL A 197 -3.89 -22.15 3.13
N ARG A 198 -5.01 -22.53 2.53
CA ARG A 198 -5.05 -23.33 1.32
C ARG A 198 -5.65 -22.49 0.20
N THR A 199 -4.98 -22.46 -0.94
CA THR A 199 -5.29 -21.60 -2.10
C THR A 199 -4.68 -22.21 -3.36
N ILE A 200 -4.57 -21.43 -4.43
CA ILE A 200 -3.75 -21.70 -5.62
C ILE A 200 -2.53 -20.78 -5.68
N ALA A 201 -1.49 -21.19 -6.39
CA ALA A 201 -0.33 -20.35 -6.65
C ALA A 201 -0.75 -19.09 -7.46
N PRO A 202 -0.49 -17.87 -6.97
CA PRO A 202 -0.77 -16.65 -7.73
C PRO A 202 0.19 -16.50 -8.91
N LEU A 203 -0.26 -15.78 -9.94
CA LEU A 203 0.63 -15.25 -10.97
C LEU A 203 1.04 -13.80 -10.64
N GLY A 204 2.21 -13.39 -11.12
CA GLY A 204 2.55 -11.96 -11.21
C GLY A 204 1.63 -11.26 -12.22
N TYR A 205 1.43 -9.95 -12.06
CA TYR A 205 0.47 -9.22 -12.87
C TYR A 205 0.92 -7.79 -13.17
N ALA A 206 0.37 -7.22 -14.23
CA ALA A 206 0.53 -5.82 -14.57
C ALA A 206 -0.41 -4.95 -13.74
N ILE A 207 0.05 -3.79 -13.27
CA ILE A 207 -0.87 -2.76 -12.76
C ILE A 207 -1.81 -2.29 -13.88
N PRO A 208 -2.95 -1.65 -13.57
CA PRO A 208 -3.81 -1.04 -14.59
C PRO A 208 -3.04 -0.07 -15.50
N MET A 209 -2.99 -0.37 -16.81
CA MET A 209 -2.26 0.42 -17.81
C MET A 209 -3.15 1.28 -18.71
N ASP A 210 -4.46 1.24 -18.49
CA ASP A 210 -5.49 1.95 -19.28
C ASP A 210 -5.83 3.35 -18.73
N GLY A 211 -5.10 3.82 -17.70
CA GLY A 211 -5.31 5.10 -17.03
C GLY A 211 -4.13 6.08 -17.16
N PRO A 212 -4.22 7.28 -16.55
CA PRO A 212 -3.15 8.27 -16.52
C PRO A 212 -1.84 7.74 -15.92
N VAL A 213 -1.89 6.83 -14.94
CA VAL A 213 -0.67 6.19 -14.43
C VAL A 213 -0.02 5.34 -15.51
N GLY A 214 -0.81 4.50 -16.20
CA GLY A 214 -0.35 3.71 -17.34
C GLY A 214 0.25 4.56 -18.46
N ASP A 215 -0.40 5.67 -18.82
CA ASP A 215 0.09 6.65 -19.80
C ASP A 215 1.47 7.22 -19.43
N LEU A 216 1.74 7.41 -18.14
CA LEU A 216 3.00 7.94 -17.64
C LEU A 216 4.07 6.84 -17.60
N ILE A 217 3.76 5.68 -17.02
CA ILE A 217 4.68 4.54 -16.92
C ILE A 217 5.09 4.05 -18.31
N GLY A 218 4.16 3.99 -19.27
CA GLY A 218 4.43 3.61 -20.66
C GLY A 218 5.39 4.53 -21.42
N ARG A 219 5.78 5.68 -20.83
CA ARG A 219 6.82 6.59 -21.37
C ARG A 219 8.19 6.38 -20.73
N THR A 220 8.33 5.35 -19.90
CA THR A 220 9.55 5.03 -19.16
C THR A 220 9.94 3.58 -19.41
N ASP A 221 11.17 3.22 -19.01
CA ASP A 221 11.62 1.82 -18.97
C ASP A 221 11.24 1.12 -17.66
N ILE A 222 10.39 1.73 -16.82
CA ILE A 222 9.91 1.13 -15.57
C ILE A 222 9.01 -0.05 -15.92
N SER A 223 9.33 -1.24 -15.38
CA SER A 223 8.44 -2.39 -15.45
C SER A 223 7.11 -2.04 -14.78
N TYR A 224 5.99 -2.32 -15.44
CA TYR A 224 4.66 -2.13 -14.86
C TYR A 224 4.11 -3.40 -14.18
N PHE A 225 4.98 -4.37 -13.94
CA PHE A 225 4.61 -5.64 -13.33
C PHE A 225 4.90 -5.68 -11.85
N ARG A 226 4.09 -6.48 -11.16
CA ARG A 226 4.30 -6.93 -9.80
C ARG A 226 4.64 -8.43 -9.81
N PRO A 227 5.63 -8.88 -9.03
CA PRO A 227 5.95 -10.31 -8.89
C PRO A 227 4.78 -11.10 -8.29
N ALA A 228 4.74 -12.42 -8.48
CA ALA A 228 3.74 -13.28 -7.86
C ALA A 228 3.80 -13.18 -6.32
N HIS A 229 2.66 -12.86 -5.69
CA HIS A 229 2.58 -12.64 -4.25
C HIS A 229 1.20 -12.91 -3.65
N ILE A 230 1.18 -13.10 -2.34
CA ILE A 230 -0.02 -13.26 -1.52
C ILE A 230 -0.01 -12.18 -0.44
N HIS A 231 -1.11 -11.47 -0.27
CA HIS A 231 -1.24 -10.45 0.75
C HIS A 231 -1.69 -11.04 2.09
N PHE A 232 -1.22 -10.42 3.18
CA PHE A 232 -1.61 -10.73 4.54
C PHE A 232 -1.85 -9.44 5.32
N LEU A 233 -3.03 -9.32 5.91
CA LEU A 233 -3.31 -8.40 7.00
C LEU A 233 -3.52 -9.24 8.26
N ILE A 234 -2.59 -9.12 9.21
CA ILE A 234 -2.60 -9.87 10.46
C ILE A 234 -2.95 -8.92 11.61
N ASP A 235 -4.02 -9.25 12.31
CA ASP A 235 -4.50 -8.46 13.44
C ASP A 235 -4.82 -9.33 14.65
N VAL A 236 -4.48 -8.83 15.83
CA VAL A 236 -4.71 -9.48 17.11
C VAL A 236 -4.57 -8.46 18.25
N PRO A 237 -5.47 -8.45 19.25
CA PRO A 237 -5.36 -7.55 20.38
C PRO A 237 -3.99 -7.59 21.06
N GLY A 238 -3.47 -6.41 21.41
CA GLY A 238 -2.17 -6.26 22.07
C GLY A 238 -0.95 -6.32 21.14
N HIS A 239 -1.14 -6.49 19.82
CA HIS A 239 -0.09 -6.41 18.82
C HIS A 239 -0.38 -5.31 17.81
N ARG A 240 0.70 -4.76 17.23
CA ARG A 240 0.57 -3.82 16.11
C ARG A 240 0.09 -4.62 14.89
N ARG A 241 -0.94 -4.13 14.23
CA ARG A 241 -1.43 -4.68 12.96
C ARG A 241 -0.29 -4.75 11.94
N LEU A 242 -0.15 -5.90 11.29
CA LEU A 242 0.85 -6.14 10.25
C LEU A 242 0.13 -6.27 8.90
N ILE A 243 0.48 -5.41 7.95
CA ILE A 243 0.13 -5.58 6.53
C ILE A 243 1.42 -5.96 5.81
N THR A 244 1.43 -7.11 5.15
CA THR A 244 2.62 -7.61 4.47
C THR A 244 2.26 -8.50 3.27
N HIS A 245 3.26 -8.89 2.49
CA HIS A 245 3.12 -9.83 1.38
C HIS A 245 4.11 -10.98 1.54
N LEU A 246 3.80 -12.14 0.98
CA LEU A 246 4.79 -13.18 0.70
C LEU A 246 4.96 -13.29 -0.82
N PHE A 247 6.19 -13.17 -1.30
CA PHE A 247 6.56 -13.25 -2.71
C PHE A 247 7.14 -14.62 -3.03
N GLN A 248 6.82 -15.18 -4.20
CA GLN A 248 7.41 -16.45 -4.62
C GLN A 248 8.89 -16.28 -4.99
N GLU A 249 9.77 -17.10 -4.42
CA GLU A 249 11.18 -17.15 -4.81
C GLU A 249 11.35 -17.48 -6.30
N GLY A 250 12.18 -16.68 -6.98
CA GLY A 250 12.44 -16.83 -8.41
C GLY A 250 11.31 -16.32 -9.32
N ALA A 251 10.28 -15.67 -8.78
CA ALA A 251 9.27 -15.00 -9.60
C ALA A 251 9.88 -13.88 -10.46
N GLU A 252 9.30 -13.67 -11.64
CA GLU A 252 9.64 -12.51 -12.47
C GLU A 252 9.35 -11.21 -11.72
N TYR A 253 10.15 -10.17 -11.96
CA TYR A 253 10.00 -8.82 -11.41
C TYR A 253 10.24 -8.66 -9.90
N LEU A 254 10.85 -9.64 -9.21
CA LEU A 254 11.20 -9.51 -7.78
C LEU A 254 12.11 -8.30 -7.48
N ASP A 255 13.02 -7.97 -8.40
CA ASP A 255 13.98 -6.87 -8.29
C ASP A 255 13.47 -5.54 -8.89
N SER A 256 12.28 -5.57 -9.48
CA SER A 256 11.72 -4.48 -10.29
C SER A 256 10.22 -4.30 -10.09
N ASP A 257 9.70 -4.69 -8.91
CA ASP A 257 8.31 -4.49 -8.51
C ASP A 257 7.95 -3.00 -8.61
N VAL A 258 6.96 -2.69 -9.47
CA VAL A 258 6.60 -1.31 -9.83
C VAL A 258 6.15 -0.46 -8.62
N VAL A 259 5.71 -1.11 -7.54
CA VAL A 259 5.26 -0.43 -6.31
C VAL A 259 6.28 -0.50 -5.17
N PHE A 260 7.50 -0.98 -5.43
CA PHE A 260 8.59 -1.07 -4.45
C PHE A 260 8.25 -1.92 -3.21
N GLY A 261 7.36 -2.92 -3.37
CA GLY A 261 6.80 -3.69 -2.27
C GLY A 261 7.67 -4.87 -1.82
N THR A 262 8.66 -5.28 -2.62
CA THR A 262 9.51 -6.44 -2.36
C THR A 262 10.54 -6.17 -1.27
N LYS A 263 10.72 -7.18 -0.41
CA LYS A 263 11.75 -7.22 0.64
C LYS A 263 12.35 -8.63 0.69
N PRO A 264 13.67 -8.80 0.82
CA PRO A 264 14.29 -10.12 0.85
C PRO A 264 13.69 -11.06 1.90
N GLU A 265 13.32 -10.54 3.07
CA GLU A 265 12.72 -11.28 4.19
C GLU A 265 11.32 -11.82 3.88
N LEU A 266 10.69 -11.34 2.81
CA LEU A 266 9.35 -11.69 2.37
C LEU A 266 9.36 -12.61 1.13
N VAL A 267 10.53 -12.99 0.63
CA VAL A 267 10.67 -13.93 -0.50
C VAL A 267 10.70 -15.36 0.04
N VAL A 268 9.78 -16.19 -0.41
CA VAL A 268 9.51 -17.53 0.14
C VAL A 268 9.56 -18.59 -0.97
N PRO A 269 10.25 -19.72 -0.76
CA PRO A 269 10.27 -20.81 -1.73
C PRO A 269 8.91 -21.51 -1.80
N PHE A 270 8.38 -21.66 -3.01
CA PHE A 270 7.18 -22.45 -3.28
C PHE A 270 7.62 -23.83 -3.76
N THR A 271 7.69 -24.77 -2.83
CA THR A 271 8.27 -26.10 -3.06
C THR A 271 7.22 -27.07 -3.59
N SER A 272 7.51 -27.76 -4.69
CA SER A 272 6.63 -28.78 -5.25
C SER A 272 6.59 -30.04 -4.38
N ALA A 273 5.41 -30.63 -4.28
CA ALA A 273 5.14 -31.94 -3.69
C ALA A 273 4.24 -32.75 -4.63
N GLU A 274 4.50 -34.05 -4.70
CA GLU A 274 3.63 -35.00 -5.41
C GLU A 274 2.27 -35.15 -4.71
N ALA A 275 1.31 -35.77 -5.40
CA ALA A 275 0.05 -36.18 -4.79
C ALA A 275 0.31 -37.04 -3.53
N GLY A 276 -0.44 -36.78 -2.46
CA GLY A 276 -0.23 -37.43 -1.16
C GLY A 276 -0.58 -36.53 0.03
N PRO A 277 -0.01 -36.80 1.22
CA PRO A 277 -0.36 -36.12 2.46
C PRO A 277 -0.12 -34.60 2.41
N THR A 278 -1.08 -33.82 2.89
CA THR A 278 -1.07 -32.35 2.88
C THR A 278 -0.80 -31.76 4.27
N PRO A 279 -0.36 -30.49 4.38
CA PRO A 279 -0.04 -29.86 5.67
C PRO A 279 -1.19 -29.74 6.68
N ASP A 280 -2.45 -29.78 6.23
CA ASP A 280 -3.66 -29.85 7.09
C ASP A 280 -3.87 -31.25 7.71
N GLY A 281 -3.09 -32.25 7.32
CA GLY A 281 -3.30 -33.65 7.70
C GLY A 281 -4.27 -34.40 6.78
N GLY A 282 -4.68 -33.79 5.66
CA GLY A 282 -5.46 -34.42 4.60
C GLY A 282 -4.61 -35.14 3.56
N GLU A 283 -5.21 -35.37 2.38
CA GLU A 283 -4.53 -35.88 1.19
C GLU A 283 -4.91 -35.06 -0.05
N SER A 284 -3.92 -34.79 -0.91
CA SER A 284 -4.12 -34.21 -2.24
C SER A 284 -4.03 -35.31 -3.30
N ALA A 285 -5.02 -35.36 -4.20
CA ALA A 285 -5.02 -36.27 -5.35
C ALA A 285 -4.10 -35.83 -6.50
N VAL A 286 -3.60 -34.59 -6.44
CA VAL A 286 -2.74 -33.98 -7.46
C VAL A 286 -1.46 -33.41 -6.83
N PRO A 287 -0.39 -33.19 -7.61
CA PRO A 287 0.76 -32.41 -7.14
C PRO A 287 0.33 -31.02 -6.66
N PHE A 288 1.05 -30.50 -5.66
CA PHE A 288 0.75 -29.21 -5.04
C PHE A 288 2.04 -28.51 -4.59
N LEU A 289 1.92 -27.23 -4.26
CA LEU A 289 3.00 -26.41 -3.74
C LEU A 289 2.86 -26.21 -2.23
N LYS A 290 4.01 -26.02 -1.56
CA LYS A 290 4.08 -25.64 -0.15
C LYS A 290 4.97 -24.43 0.02
N ALA A 291 4.48 -23.46 0.77
CA ALA A 291 5.22 -22.30 1.25
C ALA A 291 5.20 -22.31 2.78
N ARG A 292 6.37 -22.26 3.40
CA ARG A 292 6.48 -22.16 4.86
C ARG A 292 6.98 -20.78 5.25
N TYR A 293 6.24 -20.10 6.13
CA TYR A 293 6.63 -18.80 6.66
C TYR A 293 6.19 -18.65 8.11
N ASP A 294 7.08 -18.14 8.97
CA ASP A 294 6.74 -17.86 10.37
C ASP A 294 6.67 -16.33 10.54
N PHE A 295 5.46 -15.81 10.82
CA PHE A 295 5.24 -14.39 11.06
C PHE A 295 5.65 -14.01 12.48
N VAL A 296 6.30 -12.86 12.64
CA VAL A 296 6.68 -12.28 13.92
C VAL A 296 5.99 -10.94 14.11
N LEU A 297 5.08 -10.86 15.08
CA LEU A 297 4.32 -9.66 15.40
C LEU A 297 4.98 -8.89 16.54
N GLN A 298 5.03 -7.56 16.38
CA GLN A 298 5.42 -6.67 17.45
C GLN A 298 4.22 -6.32 18.32
N ARG A 299 4.39 -6.34 19.64
CA ARG A 299 3.37 -5.89 20.59
C ARG A 299 3.13 -4.39 20.46
N VAL A 300 1.91 -3.92 20.77
CA VAL A 300 1.69 -2.47 20.92
C VAL A 300 2.52 -2.02 22.12
N ASP A 301 3.29 -0.94 21.95
CA ASP A 301 3.98 -0.32 23.07
C ASP A 301 2.89 0.20 24.03
N HIS A 302 2.83 -0.37 25.24
CA HIS A 302 2.14 0.30 26.32
C HIS A 302 3.02 1.49 26.69
N GLU A 303 2.67 2.68 26.23
CA GLU A 303 3.14 3.89 26.91
C GLU A 303 2.75 3.75 28.40
N LEU A 304 3.77 3.62 29.25
CA LEU A 304 3.65 3.66 30.72
C LEU A 304 3.42 5.10 31.18
#